data_AF-A0A197K0H1-F1
#
_entry.id   AF-A0A197K0H1-F1
#
_cell.length_a   1.000
_cell.length_b   1.000
_cell.length_c   1.000
_cell.angle_alpha   90.00
_cell.angle_beta   90.00
_cell.angle_gamma   90.00
#
_symmetry.space_group_name_H-M   'P 1'
#
loop_
_entity.id
_entity.type
_entity.pdbx_description
1 polymer ?
#
loop_
_entity_poly.entity_id
_entity_poly.type
_entity_poly.pdbx_seq_one_letter_code
_entity_poly.pdbx_strand_id
1 'polypeptide(L)'
;MKFTTLVAALLAPIAVLASTAVESTHLEAKVKAEGLISIFAAKKGQLYVKLNRATNLRNKDWFGKSDPFIEMWLEKSYKQRSKDTKGQSPVFDETFCFYLRPGQNKLYVRAVDKDTFSNDKIGEATISLDSVINTGSSPSQDYDLPKWLGLRSDGSLNMQMQFVEDTSP
;
A
#
# COMPACT_ATOMS: atom_id res chain seq x y z
N MET A 1 28.69 -28.99 -62.45
CA MET A 1 27.41 -28.28 -62.22
C MET A 1 26.91 -28.60 -60.82
N LYS A 2 26.97 -27.61 -59.92
CA LYS A 2 26.06 -27.32 -58.78
C LYS A 2 25.66 -28.48 -57.84
N PHE A 3 26.53 -28.86 -56.90
CA PHE A 3 26.16 -29.63 -55.70
C PHE A 3 25.78 -28.74 -54.48
N THR A 4 25.70 -27.42 -54.65
CA THR A 4 25.50 -26.46 -53.55
C THR A 4 24.03 -26.22 -53.16
N THR A 5 23.05 -26.71 -53.93
CA THR A 5 21.64 -26.30 -53.74
C THR A 5 20.87 -27.12 -52.69
N LEU A 6 21.23 -28.38 -52.43
CA LEU A 6 20.44 -29.25 -51.53
C LEU A 6 20.62 -28.94 -50.03
N VAL A 7 21.76 -28.38 -49.62
CA VAL A 7 22.05 -28.10 -48.20
C VAL A 7 21.19 -26.93 -47.67
N ALA A 8 20.88 -25.95 -48.53
CA ALA A 8 20.11 -24.77 -48.14
C ALA A 8 18.64 -25.07 -47.75
N ALA A 9 18.02 -26.08 -48.38
CA ALA A 9 16.60 -26.39 -48.19
C ALA A 9 16.30 -27.06 -46.83
N LEU A 10 17.25 -27.83 -46.28
CA LEU A 10 17.09 -28.46 -44.96
C LEU A 10 17.35 -27.49 -43.79
N LEU A 11 18.17 -26.47 -44.01
CA LEU A 11 18.56 -25.49 -42.98
C LEU A 11 17.52 -24.38 -42.79
N ALA A 12 16.80 -24.00 -43.84
CA ALA A 12 15.76 -22.98 -43.79
C ALA A 12 14.70 -23.22 -42.69
N PRO A 13 14.08 -24.41 -42.55
CA PRO A 13 13.09 -24.65 -41.50
C PRO A 13 13.67 -24.57 -40.08
N ILE A 14 14.94 -24.94 -39.89
CA ILE A 14 15.61 -24.87 -38.58
C ILE A 14 15.85 -23.42 -38.17
N ALA A 15 16.30 -22.58 -39.11
CA ALA A 15 16.51 -21.15 -38.86
C ALA A 15 15.19 -20.41 -38.55
N VAL A 16 14.09 -20.78 -39.22
CA VAL A 16 12.76 -20.23 -38.95
C VAL A 16 12.27 -20.63 -37.56
N LEU A 17 12.38 -21.91 -37.17
CA LEU A 17 12.02 -22.34 -35.81
C LEU A 17 12.82 -21.60 -34.73
N ALA A 18 14.14 -21.47 -34.91
CA ALA A 18 15.00 -20.74 -33.99
C ALA A 18 14.60 -19.26 -33.89
N SER A 19 14.30 -18.62 -35.03
CA SER A 19 13.85 -17.22 -35.06
C SER A 19 12.53 -17.02 -34.29
N THR A 20 11.55 -17.89 -34.53
CA THR A 20 10.24 -17.81 -33.84
C THR A 20 10.35 -18.07 -32.33
N ALA A 21 11.21 -19.01 -31.91
CA ALA A 21 11.49 -19.26 -30.50
C ALA A 21 12.18 -18.05 -29.83
N VAL A 22 13.14 -17.42 -30.50
CA VAL A 22 13.79 -16.19 -30.01
C VAL A 22 12.80 -15.03 -29.89
N GLU A 23 11.91 -14.84 -30.87
CA GLU A 23 10.85 -13.83 -30.80
C GLU A 23 9.88 -14.07 -29.64
N SER A 24 9.45 -15.32 -29.43
CA SER A 24 8.54 -15.67 -28.33
C SER A 24 9.15 -15.43 -26.94
N THR A 25 10.41 -15.84 -26.73
CA THR A 25 11.12 -15.58 -25.45
C THR A 25 11.35 -14.09 -25.19
N HIS A 26 11.64 -13.32 -26.24
CA HIS A 26 11.82 -11.88 -26.12
C HIS A 26 10.51 -11.15 -25.81
N LEU A 27 9.39 -11.61 -26.37
CA LEU A 27 8.07 -11.05 -26.06
C LEU A 27 7.68 -11.30 -24.60
N GLU A 28 7.92 -12.50 -24.07
CA GLU A 28 7.69 -12.81 -22.66
C GLU A 28 8.57 -11.98 -21.72
N ALA A 29 9.85 -11.82 -22.05
CA ALA A 29 10.78 -10.98 -21.30
C ALA A 29 10.36 -9.51 -21.32
N LYS A 30 9.88 -9.00 -22.46
CA LYS A 30 9.38 -7.63 -22.60
C LYS A 30 8.11 -7.40 -21.80
N VAL A 31 7.13 -8.30 -21.87
CA VAL A 31 5.89 -8.22 -21.08
C VAL A 31 6.20 -8.26 -19.57
N LYS A 32 7.13 -9.12 -19.16
CA LYS A 32 7.57 -9.18 -17.77
C LYS A 32 8.33 -7.93 -17.35
N ALA A 33 9.20 -7.39 -18.21
CA ALA A 33 9.93 -6.15 -17.96
C ALA A 33 9.00 -4.93 -17.91
N GLU A 34 8.02 -4.81 -18.81
CA GLU A 34 7.01 -3.74 -18.78
C GLU A 34 6.10 -3.86 -17.56
N GLY A 35 5.73 -5.09 -17.17
CA GLY A 35 5.04 -5.35 -15.91
C GLY A 35 5.88 -4.91 -14.70
N LEU A 36 7.16 -5.27 -14.65
CA LEU A 36 8.07 -4.87 -13.58
C LEU A 36 8.33 -3.36 -13.59
N ILE A 37 8.54 -2.75 -14.74
CA ILE A 37 8.73 -1.31 -14.91
C ILE A 37 7.46 -0.57 -14.51
N SER A 38 6.27 -1.10 -14.77
CA SER A 38 5.00 -0.53 -14.29
C SER A 38 4.84 -0.66 -12.77
N ILE A 39 5.31 -1.76 -12.18
CA ILE A 39 5.31 -1.97 -10.72
C ILE A 39 6.31 -1.02 -10.03
N PHE A 40 7.46 -0.74 -10.65
CA PHE A 40 8.48 0.17 -10.12
C PHE A 40 8.34 1.61 -10.63
N ALA A 41 7.47 1.87 -11.61
CA ALA A 41 7.11 3.20 -12.04
C ALA A 41 6.45 3.86 -10.84
N ALA A 42 7.10 4.92 -10.37
CA ALA A 42 6.69 5.59 -9.17
C ALA A 42 5.38 6.35 -9.45
N LYS A 43 4.26 5.65 -9.25
CA LYS A 43 2.91 6.16 -9.51
C LYS A 43 2.63 7.38 -8.65
N LYS A 44 1.83 8.30 -9.18
CA LYS A 44 1.29 9.46 -8.49
C LYS A 44 -0.23 9.43 -8.56
N GLY A 45 -0.91 10.03 -7.60
CA GLY A 45 -2.37 10.05 -7.61
C GLY A 45 -2.99 10.36 -6.25
N GLN A 46 -4.28 10.10 -6.12
CA GLN A 46 -5.04 10.29 -4.89
C GLN A 46 -5.21 8.96 -4.17
N LEU A 47 -4.81 8.92 -2.90
CA LEU A 47 -5.05 7.82 -1.98
C LEU A 47 -6.19 8.21 -1.05
N TYR A 48 -7.29 7.48 -1.14
CA TYR A 48 -8.41 7.54 -0.22
C TYR A 48 -8.22 6.46 0.84
N VAL A 49 -8.25 6.86 2.11
CA VAL A 49 -8.18 5.96 3.27
C VAL A 49 -9.47 6.11 4.05
N LYS A 50 -10.29 5.07 4.08
CA LYS A 50 -11.49 5.04 4.91
C LYS A 50 -11.16 4.34 6.22
N LEU A 51 -11.24 5.10 7.31
CA LEU A 51 -11.12 4.63 8.68
C LEU A 51 -12.52 4.30 9.21
N ASN A 52 -12.77 3.01 9.44
CA ASN A 52 -14.08 2.55 9.87
C ASN A 52 -14.17 2.61 11.40
N ARG A 53 -13.33 1.86 12.11
CA ARG A 53 -13.33 1.75 13.58
C ARG A 53 -11.94 1.44 14.11
N ALA A 54 -11.75 1.63 15.40
CA ALA A 54 -10.69 1.00 16.15
C ALA A 54 -11.25 -0.10 17.06
N THR A 55 -10.42 -1.07 17.45
CA THR A 55 -10.80 -2.16 18.35
C THR A 55 -9.73 -2.32 19.43
N ASN A 56 -10.17 -2.43 20.69
CA ASN A 56 -9.33 -2.71 21.86
C ASN A 56 -8.08 -1.80 21.95
N LEU A 57 -8.25 -0.50 21.67
CA LEU A 57 -7.19 0.48 21.91
C LEU A 57 -6.79 0.44 23.38
N ARG A 58 -5.48 0.38 23.64
CA ARG A 58 -4.98 0.33 25.00
C ARG A 58 -5.38 1.60 25.74
N ASN A 59 -6.16 1.45 26.81
CA ASN A 59 -6.39 2.53 27.75
C ASN A 59 -5.14 2.74 28.60
N LYS A 60 -4.62 3.96 28.62
CA LYS A 60 -3.54 4.36 29.51
C LYS A 60 -4.06 4.87 30.86
N ASP A 61 -5.34 5.20 30.96
CA ASP A 61 -5.95 5.73 32.18
C ASP A 61 -6.59 4.64 33.04
N TRP A 62 -6.07 4.49 34.27
CA TRP A 62 -6.68 3.67 35.31
C TRP A 62 -7.97 4.31 35.87
N PHE A 63 -8.12 5.64 35.78
CA PHE A 63 -9.23 6.42 36.37
C PHE A 63 -9.74 7.57 35.46
N GLY A 64 -9.84 7.35 34.15
CA GLY A 64 -10.20 8.40 33.16
C GLY A 64 -11.00 7.90 31.96
N LYS A 65 -11.63 8.83 31.22
CA LYS A 65 -12.28 8.58 29.92
C LYS A 65 -11.24 8.75 28.82
N SER A 66 -10.90 7.66 28.14
CA SER A 66 -10.07 7.70 26.94
C SER A 66 -10.86 8.36 25.80
N ASP A 67 -10.29 9.39 25.19
CA ASP A 67 -10.86 10.14 24.08
C ASP A 67 -9.94 10.04 22.84
N PRO A 68 -9.82 8.85 22.21
CA PRO A 68 -8.81 8.61 21.19
C PRO A 68 -9.15 9.28 19.85
N PHE A 69 -8.09 9.65 19.12
CA PHE A 69 -8.13 10.05 17.72
C PHE A 69 -6.98 9.40 16.93
N ILE A 70 -7.14 9.31 15.62
CA ILE A 70 -6.17 8.70 14.71
C ILE A 70 -5.50 9.78 13.87
N GLU A 71 -4.18 9.77 13.85
CA GLU A 71 -3.35 10.58 12.97
C GLU A 71 -2.82 9.73 11.82
N MET A 72 -2.83 10.29 10.61
CA MET A 72 -2.36 9.61 9.40
C MET A 72 -1.53 10.55 8.52
N TRP A 73 -0.45 10.03 7.94
CA TRP A 73 0.41 10.80 7.04
C TRP A 73 1.21 9.91 6.08
N LEU A 74 1.51 10.45 4.89
CA LEU A 74 2.52 9.90 3.97
C LEU A 74 3.90 10.52 4.24
N GLU A 75 3.92 11.78 4.69
CA GLU A 75 5.11 12.55 5.04
C GLU A 75 4.82 13.34 6.32
N LYS A 76 5.80 13.42 7.23
CA LYS A 76 5.61 14.05 8.55
C LYS A 76 5.16 15.52 8.49
N SER A 77 5.44 16.22 7.39
CA SER A 77 5.05 17.62 7.16
C SER A 77 3.55 17.79 6.91
N TYR A 78 2.86 16.75 6.43
CA TYR A 78 1.43 16.80 6.12
C TYR A 78 0.68 15.65 6.79
N LYS A 79 0.08 15.96 7.93
CA LYS A 79 -0.68 15.04 8.76
C LYS A 79 -2.15 15.41 8.76
N GLN A 80 -3.01 14.41 8.59
CA GLN A 80 -4.45 14.53 8.81
C GLN A 80 -4.82 13.78 10.10
N ARG A 81 -5.86 14.26 10.80
CA ARG A 81 -6.36 13.62 12.03
C ARG A 81 -7.87 13.40 11.95
N SER A 82 -8.34 12.32 12.58
CA SER A 82 -9.77 12.08 12.77
C SER A 82 -10.38 13.01 13.80
N LYS A 83 -11.71 12.97 13.89
CA LYS A 83 -12.42 13.51 15.05
C LYS A 83 -12.02 12.76 16.33
N ASP A 84 -12.15 13.49 17.44
CA ASP A 84 -12.00 12.94 18.79
C ASP A 84 -13.19 12.02 19.09
N THR A 85 -12.93 10.83 19.62
CA THR A 85 -13.97 9.83 19.93
C THR A 85 -13.93 9.47 21.41
N LYS A 86 -14.66 8.43 21.84
CA LYS A 86 -14.69 7.97 23.24
C LYS A 86 -14.56 6.47 23.32
N GLY A 87 -13.81 6.00 24.31
CA GLY A 87 -13.65 4.59 24.63
C GLY A 87 -12.65 3.87 23.73
N GLN A 88 -12.49 2.56 23.96
CA GLN A 88 -11.41 1.76 23.38
C GLN A 88 -11.74 1.13 22.01
N SER A 89 -13.02 1.16 21.61
CA SER A 89 -13.46 0.64 20.31
C SER A 89 -14.39 1.63 19.59
N PRO A 90 -13.91 2.86 19.33
CA PRO A 90 -14.71 3.88 18.65
C PRO A 90 -14.94 3.54 17.17
N VAL A 91 -16.10 3.99 16.66
CA VAL A 91 -16.40 4.03 15.24
C VAL A 91 -16.16 5.45 14.74
N PHE A 92 -15.39 5.58 13.65
CA PHE A 92 -15.06 6.85 13.02
C PHE A 92 -15.90 7.07 11.76
N ASP A 93 -15.92 6.09 10.86
CA ASP A 93 -16.50 6.19 9.51
C ASP A 93 -16.05 7.45 8.75
N GLU A 94 -14.75 7.75 8.81
CA GLU A 94 -14.14 8.94 8.20
C GLU A 94 -13.26 8.57 7.01
N THR A 95 -13.27 9.39 5.96
CA THR A 95 -12.43 9.19 4.77
C THR A 95 -11.42 10.34 4.64
N PHE A 96 -10.16 9.97 4.48
CA PHE A 96 -9.02 10.87 4.33
C PHE A 96 -8.53 10.79 2.88
N CYS A 97 -8.08 11.91 2.34
CA CYS A 97 -7.56 11.98 0.98
C CYS A 97 -6.12 12.51 1.02
N PHE A 98 -5.18 11.71 0.55
CA PHE A 98 -3.77 12.06 0.45
C PHE A 98 -3.35 12.11 -1.02
N TYR A 99 -2.48 13.05 -1.36
CA TYR A 99 -1.82 13.03 -2.67
C TYR A 99 -0.52 12.21 -2.56
N LEU A 100 -0.51 11.08 -3.25
CA LEU A 100 0.63 10.16 -3.31
C LEU A 100 1.58 10.65 -4.40
N ARG A 101 2.83 10.90 -4.02
CA ARG A 101 3.92 11.25 -4.93
C ARG A 101 4.77 10.04 -5.28
N PRO A 102 5.50 10.09 -6.41
CA PRO A 102 6.47 9.08 -6.78
C PRO A 102 7.39 8.70 -5.60
N GLY A 103 7.46 7.41 -5.27
CA GLY A 103 8.29 6.87 -4.19
C GLY A 103 7.64 6.84 -2.80
N GLN A 104 6.43 7.37 -2.63
CA GLN A 104 5.67 7.25 -1.38
C GLN A 104 4.88 5.94 -1.37
N ASN A 105 5.43 4.90 -0.76
CA ASN A 105 4.80 3.59 -0.67
C ASN A 105 4.42 3.17 0.75
N LYS A 106 4.40 4.11 1.70
CA LYS A 106 4.08 3.84 3.10
C LYS A 106 3.07 4.86 3.61
N LEU A 107 2.03 4.37 4.28
CA LEU A 107 1.14 5.15 5.11
C LEU A 107 1.50 4.93 6.57
N TYR A 108 1.76 6.02 7.28
CA TYR A 108 1.97 5.99 8.71
C TYR A 108 0.66 6.32 9.42
N VAL A 109 0.32 5.53 10.43
CA VAL A 109 -0.90 5.70 11.22
C VAL A 109 -0.55 5.66 12.71
N ARG A 110 -1.20 6.50 13.51
CA ARG A 110 -0.96 6.58 14.95
C ARG A 110 -2.25 6.82 15.70
N ALA A 111 -2.50 6.01 16.72
CA ALA A 111 -3.55 6.24 17.70
C ALA A 111 -3.00 7.06 18.86
N VAL A 112 -3.74 8.10 19.25
CA VAL A 112 -3.39 9.04 20.30
C VAL A 112 -4.59 9.20 21.22
N ASP A 113 -4.37 9.15 22.53
CA ASP A 113 -5.36 9.52 23.54
C ASP A 113 -5.26 11.02 23.80
N LYS A 114 -6.40 11.71 23.82
CA LYS A 114 -6.45 13.14 24.06
C LYS A 114 -6.60 13.40 25.55
N ASP A 115 -5.53 13.85 26.18
CA ASP A 115 -5.55 14.22 27.58
C ASP A 115 -5.55 15.73 27.80
N THR A 116 -6.00 16.14 28.98
CA THR A 116 -6.08 17.55 29.38
C THR A 116 -4.70 18.20 29.50
N PHE A 117 -3.65 17.41 29.81
CA PHE A 117 -2.30 17.93 30.10
C PHE A 117 -1.26 17.57 29.03
N SER A 118 -1.30 16.37 28.46
CA SER A 118 -0.40 15.95 27.37
C SER A 118 -0.96 14.75 26.64
N ASN A 119 -1.14 14.85 25.32
CA ASN A 119 -1.66 13.74 24.53
C ASN A 119 -0.76 12.50 24.61
N ASP A 120 -1.37 11.35 24.94
CA ASP A 120 -0.66 10.10 25.11
C ASP A 120 -0.65 9.25 23.84
N LYS A 121 0.53 8.87 23.34
CA LYS A 121 0.62 7.91 22.23
C LYS A 121 0.13 6.53 22.70
N ILE A 122 -0.88 5.99 22.01
CA ILE A 122 -1.40 4.63 22.23
C ILE A 122 -0.56 3.63 21.43
N GLY A 123 -0.48 3.82 20.11
CA GLY A 123 0.21 2.91 19.19
C GLY A 123 0.46 3.53 17.82
N GLU A 124 1.34 2.94 17.03
CA GLU A 124 1.69 3.42 15.68
C GLU A 124 2.02 2.24 14.76
N ALA A 125 1.53 2.29 13.53
CA ALA A 125 1.81 1.30 12.50
C ALA A 125 2.28 1.97 11.20
N THR A 126 3.02 1.20 10.40
CA THR A 126 3.41 1.58 9.04
C THR A 126 2.83 0.54 8.09
N ILE A 127 2.03 1.01 7.13
CA ILE A 127 1.30 0.18 6.18
C ILE A 127 1.93 0.34 4.81
N SER A 128 2.31 -0.78 4.16
CA SER A 128 2.74 -0.75 2.76
C SER A 128 1.54 -0.43 1.86
N LEU A 129 1.76 0.48 0.93
CA LEU A 129 0.80 0.87 -0.10
C LEU A 129 1.03 0.12 -1.41
N ASP A 130 2.06 -0.73 -1.52
CA ASP A 130 2.43 -1.38 -2.79
C ASP A 130 1.23 -2.17 -3.36
N SER A 131 0.50 -2.90 -2.51
CA SER A 131 -0.67 -3.68 -2.95
C SER A 131 -1.81 -2.79 -3.47
N VAL A 132 -2.11 -1.67 -2.82
CA VAL A 132 -3.22 -0.78 -3.23
C VAL A 132 -2.82 0.06 -4.44
N ILE A 133 -1.55 0.45 -4.57
CA ILE A 133 -1.02 1.15 -5.75
C ILE A 133 -1.10 0.25 -6.99
N ASN A 134 -0.86 -1.05 -6.83
CA ASN A 134 -0.91 -2.02 -7.93
C ASN A 134 -2.33 -2.48 -8.27
N THR A 135 -3.18 -2.68 -7.27
CA THR A 135 -4.54 -3.26 -7.44
C THR A 135 -5.62 -2.18 -7.58
N GLY A 136 -5.32 -0.93 -7.21
CA GLY A 136 -6.25 0.21 -7.18
C GLY A 136 -7.14 0.26 -5.92
N SER A 137 -7.28 -0.84 -5.17
CA SER A 137 -8.03 -0.86 -3.92
C SER A 137 -7.53 -1.93 -2.96
N SER A 138 -7.86 -1.78 -1.67
CA SER A 138 -7.73 -2.82 -0.65
C SER A 138 -9.07 -3.07 0.04
N PRO A 139 -9.37 -4.32 0.44
CA PRO A 139 -10.58 -4.62 1.20
C PRO A 139 -10.50 -3.98 2.60
N SER A 140 -11.65 -3.90 3.26
CA SER A 140 -11.71 -3.59 4.69
C SER A 140 -11.01 -4.68 5.49
N GLN A 141 -9.96 -4.30 6.22
CA GLN A 141 -9.19 -5.21 7.06
C GLN A 141 -8.66 -4.50 8.30
N ASP A 142 -8.27 -5.30 9.30
CA ASP A 142 -7.71 -4.79 10.55
C ASP A 142 -6.19 -4.67 10.43
N TYR A 143 -5.68 -3.50 10.82
CA TYR A 143 -4.25 -3.19 10.92
C TYR A 143 -3.87 -3.09 12.39
N ASP A 144 -3.07 -4.03 12.87
CA ASP A 144 -2.61 -4.06 14.25
C ASP A 144 -1.66 -2.90 14.55
N LEU A 145 -1.79 -2.33 15.73
CA LEU A 145 -0.85 -1.37 16.28
C LEU A 145 0.24 -2.15 17.06
N PRO A 146 1.45 -2.30 16.50
CA PRO A 146 2.50 -3.12 17.09
C PRO A 146 2.99 -2.56 18.43
N LYS A 147 3.36 -3.49 19.30
CA LYS A 147 3.71 -3.27 20.70
C LYS A 147 4.95 -2.38 20.85
N TRP A 148 4.92 -1.43 21.78
CA TRP A 148 6.14 -0.76 22.24
C TRP A 148 7.03 -1.68 23.13
N LEU A 149 6.45 -2.67 23.84
CA LEU A 149 7.16 -3.48 24.85
C LEU A 149 6.78 -4.98 24.89
N GLY A 150 6.30 -5.57 23.79
CA GLY A 150 6.19 -7.04 23.69
C GLY A 150 5.06 -7.73 24.49
N LEU A 151 4.39 -7.08 25.45
CA LEU A 151 3.50 -7.76 26.40
C LEU A 151 1.99 -7.83 26.00
N ARG A 152 1.41 -6.85 25.31
CA ARG A 152 0.01 -6.86 24.77
C ARG A 152 -0.11 -6.01 23.49
N SER A 153 -1.06 -6.31 22.60
CA SER A 153 -1.39 -5.46 21.42
C SER A 153 -1.97 -4.13 21.90
N ASP A 154 -1.60 -3.01 21.28
CA ASP A 154 -2.13 -1.68 21.61
C ASP A 154 -3.47 -1.37 20.89
N GLY A 155 -4.04 -2.39 20.21
CA GLY A 155 -5.31 -2.36 19.49
C GLY A 155 -5.14 -2.55 17.98
N SER A 156 -6.25 -2.46 17.25
CA SER A 156 -6.25 -2.51 15.78
C SER A 156 -7.13 -1.44 15.16
N LEU A 157 -6.80 -1.05 13.93
CA LEU A 157 -7.56 -0.09 13.13
C LEU A 157 -8.16 -0.80 11.92
N ASN A 158 -9.48 -0.77 11.79
CA ASN A 158 -10.16 -1.29 10.61
C ASN A 158 -10.19 -0.22 9.52
N MET A 159 -9.54 -0.50 8.38
CA MET A 159 -9.43 0.45 7.28
C MET A 159 -9.56 -0.24 5.92
N GLN A 160 -9.98 0.53 4.92
CA GLN A 160 -9.92 0.18 3.50
C GLN A 160 -9.34 1.34 2.72
N MET A 161 -8.71 1.05 1.58
CA MET A 161 -8.01 2.06 0.79
C MET A 161 -8.38 1.96 -0.67
N GLN A 162 -8.36 3.10 -1.35
CA GLN A 162 -8.53 3.19 -2.79
C GLN A 162 -7.48 4.15 -3.35
N PHE A 163 -6.81 3.73 -4.40
CA PHE A 163 -5.84 4.56 -5.12
C PHE A 163 -6.38 4.89 -6.51
N VAL A 164 -6.39 6.18 -6.82
CA VAL A 164 -6.77 6.71 -8.13
C VAL A 164 -5.51 7.33 -8.74
N GLU A 165 -4.96 6.67 -9.75
CA GLU A 165 -3.75 7.10 -10.45
C GLU A 165 -4.02 8.39 -11.22
N ASP A 166 -3.10 9.36 -11.09
CA ASP A 166 -3.13 10.59 -11.89
C ASP A 166 -2.43 10.33 -13.22
N THR A 167 -3.22 10.18 -14.28
CA THR A 167 -2.74 9.95 -15.65
C THR A 167 -2.40 11.24 -16.40
N SER A 168 -2.33 12.38 -15.71
CA SER A 168 -1.98 13.65 -16.34
C SER A 168 -0.57 13.57 -16.95
N PRO A 169 -0.42 13.85 -18.26
CA PRO A 169 0.85 13.77 -18.99
C PRO A 169 1.90 14.77 -18.52
#